data_AF-A0A564K8A8-F1
#
_entry.id   AF-A0A564K8A8-F1
#
_cell.length_a   1.000
_cell.length_b   1.000
_cell.length_c   1.000
_cell.angle_alpha   90.00
_cell.angle_beta   90.00
_cell.angle_gamma   90.00
#
_symmetry.space_group_name_H-M   'P 1'
#
loop_
_entity.id
_entity.type
_entity.pdbx_description
1 polymer ?
#
loop_
_entity_poly.entity_id
_entity_poly.type
_entity_poly.pdbx_seq_one_letter_code
_entity_poly.pdbx_strand_id
1 'polypeptide(L)'
;MVIPSSAPLSRCLTLIESVQKQKFTRHIPEDFSTLLTWSQPLKLRGYQKWDAFCEAVHNIMANTMLPADSKGVMVALRPAPGLRVEQALTLCKPNRMGDIMTIGNNRLVLFLSFCRVNDLDTALNHIFPLPTGDIFSNRMIWFEDKQISAEIMLMRGIMPANWNTPLPISLGKNETINATHDGRSWRRNPEPHRLSIDGELNL
;
A
#
# COMPACT_ATOMS: atom_id res chain seq x y z
N MET A 1 -2.19 -22.24 12.71
CA MET A 1 -0.92 -22.19 11.95
C MET A 1 -1.27 -22.19 10.46
N VAL A 2 -0.58 -21.42 9.63
CA VAL A 2 -0.72 -21.46 8.16
C VAL A 2 0.60 -21.97 7.59
N ILE A 3 0.55 -22.96 6.70
CA ILE A 3 1.73 -23.49 6.00
C ILE A 3 1.75 -22.85 4.61
N PRO A 4 2.77 -22.04 4.26
CA PRO A 4 2.81 -21.38 2.96
C PRO A 4 3.05 -22.39 1.84
N SER A 5 2.48 -22.14 0.66
CA SER A 5 2.61 -23.03 -0.51
C SER A 5 4.05 -23.17 -1.01
N SER A 6 4.91 -22.21 -0.70
CA SER A 6 6.35 -22.24 -1.02
C SER A 6 7.18 -23.10 -0.07
N ALA A 7 6.61 -23.64 1.02
CA ALA A 7 7.35 -24.48 1.96
C ALA A 7 7.56 -25.91 1.41
N PRO A 8 8.81 -26.43 1.41
CA PRO A 8 9.08 -27.81 1.01
C PRO A 8 8.53 -28.81 2.04
N LEU A 9 8.38 -30.08 1.63
CA LEU A 9 7.79 -31.14 2.47
C LEU A 9 8.48 -31.29 3.82
N SER A 10 9.82 -31.22 3.87
CA SER A 10 10.58 -31.29 5.12
C SER A 10 10.17 -30.19 6.11
N ARG A 11 10.02 -28.94 5.63
CA ARG A 11 9.56 -27.80 6.44
C ARG A 11 8.13 -27.98 6.91
N CYS A 12 7.27 -28.54 6.06
CA CYS A 12 5.88 -28.87 6.39
C CYS A 12 5.80 -29.87 7.56
N LEU A 13 6.57 -30.97 7.50
CA LEU A 13 6.59 -31.98 8.56
C LEU A 13 7.07 -31.41 9.89
N THR A 14 8.13 -30.59 9.90
CA THR A 14 8.58 -29.89 11.12
C THR A 14 7.52 -28.96 11.70
N LEU A 15 6.77 -28.26 10.85
CA LEU A 15 5.69 -27.37 11.29
C LEU A 15 4.54 -28.17 11.92
N ILE A 16 4.18 -29.31 11.34
CA ILE A 16 3.17 -30.23 11.89
C ILE A 16 3.59 -30.76 13.27
N GLU A 17 4.86 -31.13 13.44
CA GLU A 17 5.39 -31.60 14.71
C GLU A 17 5.40 -30.47 15.76
N SER A 18 5.71 -29.24 15.35
CA SER A 18 5.80 -28.08 16.25
C SER A 18 4.48 -27.68 16.91
N VAL A 19 3.34 -28.02 16.31
CA VAL A 19 2.00 -27.70 16.86
C VAL A 19 1.39 -28.86 17.65
N GLN A 20 2.07 -30.00 17.73
CA GLN A 20 1.59 -31.11 18.56
C GLN A 20 1.46 -30.67 20.00
N LYS A 21 0.33 -31.00 20.63
CA LYS A 21 -0.03 -30.62 22.01
C LYS A 21 -0.31 -29.12 22.25
N GLN A 22 -0.32 -28.28 21.21
CA GLN A 22 -0.75 -26.89 21.34
C GLN A 22 -2.27 -26.82 21.57
N LYS A 23 -2.70 -26.21 22.67
CA LYS A 23 -4.12 -25.87 22.90
C LYS A 23 -4.41 -24.51 22.29
N PHE A 24 -5.49 -24.41 21.52
CA PHE A 24 -5.95 -23.13 20.99
C PHE A 24 -6.61 -22.34 22.11
N THR A 25 -5.97 -21.26 22.57
CA THR A 25 -6.42 -20.45 23.72
C THR A 25 -7.17 -19.19 23.32
N ARG A 26 -7.28 -18.89 22.02
CA ARG A 26 -8.00 -17.69 21.55
C ARG A 26 -9.50 -17.94 21.59
N HIS A 27 -10.24 -16.92 22.01
CA HIS A 27 -11.70 -16.92 22.00
C HIS A 27 -12.22 -17.03 20.57
N ILE A 28 -13.14 -17.96 20.31
CA ILE A 28 -13.82 -18.13 19.03
C ILE A 28 -15.30 -17.75 19.27
N PRO A 29 -15.83 -16.74 18.56
CA PRO A 29 -17.26 -16.44 18.61
C PRO A 29 -18.13 -17.65 18.25
N GLU A 30 -19.27 -17.78 18.91
CA GLU A 30 -20.24 -18.84 18.60
C GLU A 30 -20.92 -18.61 17.24
N ASP A 31 -21.08 -17.35 16.83
CA ASP A 31 -21.71 -17.01 15.56
C ASP A 31 -20.72 -17.02 14.39
N PHE A 32 -21.03 -17.85 13.39
CA PHE A 32 -20.27 -17.95 12.14
C PHE A 32 -20.29 -16.64 11.34
N SER A 33 -21.38 -15.88 11.37
CA SER A 33 -21.46 -14.61 10.62
C SER A 33 -20.51 -13.56 11.19
N THR A 34 -20.35 -13.57 12.52
CA THR A 34 -19.38 -12.78 13.27
C THR A 34 -17.95 -13.21 12.94
N LEU A 35 -17.66 -14.53 12.91
CA LEU A 35 -16.38 -15.06 12.42
C LEU A 35 -16.08 -14.66 10.98
N LEU A 36 -17.08 -14.65 10.10
CA LEU A 36 -16.91 -14.28 8.69
C LEU A 36 -16.64 -12.78 8.53
N THR A 37 -17.35 -11.94 9.28
CA THR A 37 -17.10 -10.50 9.33
C THR A 37 -15.71 -10.19 9.89
N TRP A 38 -15.26 -10.94 10.89
CA TRP A 38 -13.96 -10.73 11.55
C TRP A 38 -12.77 -11.33 10.81
N SER A 39 -13.00 -12.39 10.02
CA SER A 39 -11.99 -13.03 9.16
C SER A 39 -11.84 -12.35 7.81
N GLN A 40 -12.75 -11.44 7.45
CA GLN A 40 -12.63 -10.69 6.21
C GLN A 40 -11.41 -9.77 6.30
N PRO A 41 -10.38 -9.98 5.45
CA PRO A 41 -9.35 -8.98 5.25
C PRO A 41 -10.02 -7.69 4.81
N LEU A 42 -9.41 -6.54 5.10
CA LEU A 42 -9.88 -5.26 4.58
C LEU A 42 -10.17 -5.40 3.09
N LYS A 43 -11.46 -5.39 2.72
CA LYS A 43 -11.90 -5.56 1.32
C LYS A 43 -11.66 -4.32 0.47
N LEU A 44 -11.13 -3.27 1.09
CA LEU A 44 -10.78 -2.02 0.44
C LEU A 44 -9.42 -2.15 -0.25
N ARG A 45 -9.27 -1.39 -1.33
CA ARG A 45 -8.02 -1.28 -2.08
C ARG A 45 -7.90 0.13 -2.63
N GLY A 46 -6.69 0.67 -2.62
CA GLY A 46 -6.39 1.94 -3.27
C GLY A 46 -6.92 3.14 -2.48
N TYR A 47 -7.23 4.22 -3.20
CA TYR A 47 -7.61 5.49 -2.60
C TYR A 47 -8.91 5.39 -1.80
N GLN A 48 -8.88 5.87 -0.57
CA GLN A 48 -10.03 6.05 0.32
C GLN A 48 -10.12 7.51 0.76
N LYS A 49 -11.35 8.00 0.96
CA LYS A 49 -11.58 9.30 1.62
C LYS A 49 -10.96 9.30 3.01
N TRP A 50 -10.57 10.47 3.51
CA TRP A 50 -9.89 10.63 4.79
C TRP A 50 -10.59 9.91 5.94
N ASP A 51 -11.89 10.15 6.13
CA ASP A 51 -12.67 9.49 7.20
C ASP A 51 -12.71 7.98 7.04
N ALA A 52 -13.01 7.50 5.83
CA ALA A 52 -13.10 6.08 5.53
C ALA A 52 -11.77 5.36 5.75
N PHE A 53 -10.65 6.02 5.43
CA PHE A 53 -9.31 5.53 5.74
C PHE A 53 -9.10 5.42 7.26
N CYS A 54 -9.41 6.49 7.99
CA CYS A 54 -9.24 6.53 9.44
C CYS A 54 -10.15 5.53 10.17
N GLU A 55 -11.34 5.28 9.66
CA GLU A 55 -12.26 4.27 10.17
C GLU A 55 -11.76 2.85 9.87
N ALA A 56 -11.36 2.59 8.62
CA ALA A 56 -10.83 1.31 8.19
C ALA A 56 -9.60 0.87 9.01
N VAL A 57 -8.60 1.75 9.15
CA VAL A 57 -7.37 1.43 9.90
C VAL A 57 -7.68 1.24 11.39
N HIS A 58 -8.57 2.06 11.96
CA HIS A 58 -8.99 1.90 13.36
C HIS A 58 -9.67 0.56 13.61
N ASN A 59 -10.57 0.13 12.73
CA ASN A 59 -11.26 -1.16 12.84
C ASN A 59 -10.28 -2.33 12.75
N ILE A 60 -9.23 -2.23 11.92
CA ILE A 60 -8.16 -3.24 11.87
C ILE A 60 -7.40 -3.26 13.20
N MET A 61 -7.00 -2.09 13.74
CA MET A 61 -6.26 -2.01 15.00
C MET A 61 -7.07 -2.56 16.19
N ALA A 62 -8.37 -2.27 16.23
CA ALA A 62 -9.30 -2.75 17.25
C ALA A 62 -9.58 -4.28 17.17
N ASN A 63 -9.25 -4.93 16.06
CA ASN A 63 -9.45 -6.36 15.90
C ASN A 63 -8.43 -7.16 16.74
N THR A 64 -8.90 -7.77 17.83
CA THR A 64 -8.11 -8.57 18.78
C THR A 64 -7.79 -9.99 18.30
N MET A 65 -8.38 -10.43 17.18
CA MET A 65 -8.16 -11.77 16.62
C MET A 65 -6.88 -11.85 15.79
N LEU A 66 -6.42 -10.72 15.26
CA LEU A 66 -5.14 -10.62 14.57
C LEU A 66 -4.00 -10.62 15.61
N PRO A 67 -2.87 -11.30 15.32
CA PRO A 67 -1.72 -11.23 16.20
C PRO A 67 -1.28 -9.77 16.41
N ALA A 68 -0.84 -9.46 17.63
CA ALA A 68 -0.32 -8.13 17.96
C ALA A 68 0.85 -7.77 17.05
N ASP A 69 0.88 -6.51 16.60
CA ASP A 69 1.94 -5.93 15.76
C ASP A 69 2.20 -6.66 14.43
N SER A 70 1.24 -7.46 13.97
CA SER A 70 1.31 -8.16 12.68
C SER A 70 0.21 -7.72 11.71
N LYS A 71 -0.48 -6.61 12.02
CA LYS A 71 -1.64 -6.13 11.25
C LYS A 71 -1.22 -5.39 9.99
N GLY A 72 -0.08 -4.70 10.02
CA GLY A 72 0.47 -4.01 8.85
C GLY A 72 1.40 -2.87 9.23
N VAL A 73 1.81 -2.11 8.22
CA VAL A 73 2.62 -0.90 8.38
C VAL A 73 1.84 0.29 7.83
N MET A 74 1.84 1.39 8.59
CA MET A 74 1.35 2.68 8.13
C MET A 74 2.54 3.58 7.79
N VAL A 75 2.46 4.28 6.67
CA VAL A 75 3.51 5.20 6.23
C VAL A 75 2.90 6.50 5.70
N ALA A 76 3.41 7.64 6.15
CA ALA A 76 3.08 8.95 5.63
C ALA A 76 4.25 9.51 4.82
N LEU A 77 4.03 9.69 3.52
CA LEU A 77 5.00 10.16 2.55
C LEU A 77 4.75 11.63 2.20
N ARG A 78 5.79 12.45 2.29
CA ARG A 78 5.76 13.86 1.86
C ARG A 78 6.36 13.96 0.45
N PRO A 79 5.61 14.45 -0.55
CA PRO A 79 6.14 14.66 -1.90
C PRO A 79 7.39 15.54 -1.91
N ALA A 80 8.24 15.36 -2.91
CA ALA A 80 9.38 16.24 -3.16
C ALA A 80 8.91 17.67 -3.52
N PRO A 81 9.69 18.72 -3.22
CA PRO A 81 9.38 20.08 -3.65
C PRO A 81 9.18 20.13 -5.18
N GLY A 82 8.04 20.64 -5.63
CA GLY A 82 7.65 20.69 -7.04
C GLY A 82 6.67 19.59 -7.47
N LEU A 83 6.46 18.55 -6.66
CA LEU A 83 5.42 17.54 -6.89
C LEU A 83 4.24 17.76 -5.94
N ARG A 84 3.02 17.82 -6.50
CA ARG A 84 1.80 17.90 -5.69
C ARG A 84 1.40 16.52 -5.15
N VAL A 85 0.77 16.47 -3.98
CA VAL A 85 0.36 15.21 -3.35
C VAL A 85 -0.65 14.44 -4.20
N GLU A 86 -1.49 15.16 -4.96
CA GLU A 86 -2.46 14.55 -5.86
C GLU A 86 -1.79 13.90 -7.07
N GLN A 87 -0.64 14.43 -7.53
CA GLN A 87 0.17 13.80 -8.57
C GLN A 87 0.91 12.58 -8.03
N ALA A 88 1.41 12.64 -6.79
CA ALA A 88 1.97 11.46 -6.14
C ALA A 88 0.92 10.34 -5.99
N LEU A 89 -0.34 10.69 -5.78
CA LEU A 89 -1.45 9.73 -5.70
C LEU A 89 -1.71 9.02 -7.02
N THR A 90 -1.59 9.68 -8.18
CA THR A 90 -1.80 9.02 -9.48
C THR A 90 -0.72 7.98 -9.80
N LEU A 91 0.48 8.16 -9.24
CA LEU A 91 1.58 7.19 -9.31
C LEU A 91 1.39 6.01 -8.35
N CYS A 92 0.56 6.14 -7.32
CA CYS A 92 0.36 5.12 -6.29
C CYS A 92 -0.63 4.04 -6.78
N LYS A 93 -0.13 2.86 -7.17
CA LYS A 93 -0.94 1.76 -7.73
C LYS A 93 -0.80 0.47 -6.92
N PRO A 94 -1.49 0.33 -5.77
CA PRO A 94 -1.46 -0.91 -5.01
C PRO A 94 -2.21 -2.04 -5.74
N ASN A 95 -1.51 -3.17 -5.90
CA ASN A 95 -2.07 -4.36 -6.55
C ASN A 95 -2.82 -5.28 -5.58
N ARG A 96 -2.50 -5.22 -4.28
CA ARG A 96 -3.03 -6.13 -3.26
C ARG A 96 -4.27 -5.56 -2.58
N MET A 97 -5.25 -6.42 -2.30
CA MET A 97 -6.38 -6.07 -1.41
C MET A 97 -5.88 -5.87 0.01
N GLY A 98 -6.41 -4.87 0.71
CA GLY A 98 -5.97 -4.48 2.04
C GLY A 98 -4.93 -3.37 2.06
N ASP A 99 -4.37 -3.01 0.91
CA ASP A 99 -3.49 -1.85 0.77
C ASP A 99 -4.35 -0.65 0.37
N ILE A 100 -4.47 0.31 1.28
CA ILE A 100 -5.26 1.52 1.10
C ILE A 100 -4.39 2.75 1.26
N MET A 101 -4.77 3.83 0.59
CA MET A 101 -4.12 5.13 0.76
C MET A 101 -5.12 6.27 0.85
N THR A 102 -4.72 7.35 1.51
CA THR A 102 -5.44 8.62 1.52
C THR A 102 -4.45 9.77 1.34
N ILE A 103 -4.96 10.96 1.06
CA ILE A 103 -4.17 12.18 0.96
C ILE A 103 -4.75 13.25 1.89
N GLY A 104 -3.89 14.01 2.55
CA GLY A 104 -4.31 15.11 3.41
C GLY A 104 -3.10 15.79 4.05
N ASN A 105 -3.26 17.07 4.37
CA ASN A 105 -2.17 17.89 4.93
C ASN A 105 -0.87 17.80 4.10
N ASN A 106 -1.00 17.80 2.77
CA ASN A 106 0.09 17.67 1.80
C ASN A 106 0.98 16.41 1.99
N ARG A 107 0.38 15.32 2.49
CA ARG A 107 1.01 14.00 2.63
C ARG A 107 0.15 12.92 2.02
N LEU A 108 0.81 11.91 1.46
CA LEU A 108 0.18 10.68 1.01
C LEU A 108 0.38 9.63 2.10
N VAL A 109 -0.71 9.14 2.68
CA VAL A 109 -0.68 8.17 3.78
C VAL A 109 -1.13 6.82 3.24
N LEU A 110 -0.30 5.78 3.41
CA LEU A 110 -0.66 4.41 3.08
C LEU A 110 -0.76 3.56 4.33
N PHE A 111 -1.65 2.58 4.29
CA PHE A 111 -1.65 1.44 5.19
C PHE A 111 -1.51 0.16 4.37
N LEU A 112 -0.47 -0.63 4.66
CA LEU A 112 -0.14 -1.86 3.96
C LEU A 112 -0.43 -3.06 4.86
N SER A 113 -1.48 -3.81 4.53
CA SER A 113 -1.95 -4.92 5.36
C SER A 113 -0.96 -6.08 5.38
N PHE A 114 -0.66 -6.60 6.57
CA PHE A 114 0.29 -7.70 6.79
C PHE A 114 1.70 -7.45 6.20
N CYS A 115 2.07 -6.19 5.96
CA CYS A 115 3.43 -5.82 5.60
C CYS A 115 4.30 -5.78 6.88
N ARG A 116 5.58 -6.14 6.76
CA ARG A 116 6.57 -5.95 7.82
C ARG A 116 7.38 -4.70 7.52
N VAL A 117 7.88 -4.04 8.55
CA VAL A 117 8.70 -2.82 8.39
C VAL A 117 9.93 -3.06 7.51
N ASN A 118 10.56 -4.24 7.60
CA ASN A 118 11.73 -4.61 6.78
C ASN A 118 11.39 -4.78 5.29
N ASP A 119 10.14 -5.13 4.98
CA ASP A 119 9.66 -5.35 3.61
C ASP A 119 9.00 -4.09 3.04
N LEU A 120 8.97 -2.98 3.80
CA LEU A 120 8.28 -1.75 3.40
C LEU A 120 8.87 -1.16 2.11
N ASP A 121 10.19 -1.04 2.02
CA ASP A 121 10.85 -0.51 0.82
C ASP A 121 10.57 -1.38 -0.41
N THR A 122 10.58 -2.70 -0.23
CA THR A 122 10.20 -3.66 -1.28
C THR A 122 8.73 -3.48 -1.68
N ALA A 123 7.81 -3.31 -0.73
CA ALA A 123 6.40 -3.08 -1.02
C ALA A 123 6.19 -1.76 -1.79
N LEU A 124 6.83 -0.67 -1.35
CA LEU A 124 6.75 0.63 -2.01
C LEU A 124 7.28 0.60 -3.45
N ASN A 125 8.37 -0.12 -3.70
CA ASN A 125 8.92 -0.29 -5.06
C ASN A 125 7.97 -1.06 -6.01
N HIS A 126 7.04 -1.86 -5.48
CA HIS A 126 6.01 -2.51 -6.30
C HIS A 126 4.76 -1.64 -6.48
N ILE A 127 4.51 -0.70 -5.57
CA ILE A 127 3.35 0.21 -5.61
C ILE A 127 3.60 1.40 -6.52
N PHE A 128 4.84 1.91 -6.54
CA PHE A 128 5.21 3.09 -7.32
C PHE A 128 6.01 2.71 -8.58
N PRO A 129 5.71 3.33 -9.73
CA PRO A 129 6.43 3.08 -10.98
C PRO A 129 7.77 3.82 -11.08
N LEU A 130 8.18 4.52 -10.02
CA LEU A 130 9.45 5.26 -9.95
C LEU A 130 10.07 5.03 -8.57
N PRO A 131 11.40 5.18 -8.42
CA PRO A 131 12.04 5.11 -7.12
C PRO A 131 11.40 6.09 -6.13
N THR A 132 11.04 5.62 -4.95
CA THR A 132 10.35 6.46 -3.96
C THR A 132 11.15 7.69 -3.52
N GLY A 133 12.48 7.61 -3.55
CA GLY A 133 13.37 8.74 -3.24
C GLY A 133 13.27 9.91 -4.24
N ASP A 134 12.84 9.66 -5.47
CA ASP A 134 12.65 10.72 -6.48
C ASP A 134 11.29 11.41 -6.33
N ILE A 135 10.31 10.68 -5.78
CA ILE A 135 8.92 11.14 -5.64
C ILE A 135 8.72 11.83 -4.28
N PHE A 136 9.38 11.34 -3.23
CA PHE A 136 9.13 11.73 -1.85
C PHE A 136 10.40 12.22 -1.16
N SER A 137 10.29 13.36 -0.49
CA SER A 137 11.39 13.99 0.26
C SER A 137 11.51 13.47 1.68
N ASN A 138 10.39 13.04 2.29
CA ASN A 138 10.36 12.59 3.67
C ASN A 138 9.31 11.49 3.86
N ARG A 139 9.54 10.61 4.84
CA ARG A 139 8.62 9.55 5.24
C ARG A 139 8.56 9.40 6.75
N MET A 140 7.37 9.14 7.28
CA MET A 140 7.14 8.73 8.68
C MET A 140 6.51 7.34 8.66
N ILE A 141 6.95 6.46 9.54
CA ILE A 141 6.57 5.04 9.53
C ILE A 141 6.08 4.66 10.93
N TRP A 142 4.95 3.96 10.99
CA TRP A 142 4.39 3.36 12.20
C TRP A 142 4.06 1.90 11.92
N PHE A 143 4.54 1.00 12.76
CA PHE A 143 4.37 -0.45 12.56
C PHE A 143 3.85 -1.18 13.80
N GLU A 144 3.90 -0.54 14.97
CA GLU A 144 3.27 -1.07 16.19
C GLU A 144 1.81 -0.66 16.26
N ASP A 145 0.95 -1.55 16.75
CA ASP A 145 -0.50 -1.33 16.81
C ASP A 145 -0.84 -0.07 17.63
N LYS A 146 -0.10 0.17 18.72
CA LYS A 146 -0.27 1.36 19.59
C LYS A 146 0.08 2.65 18.85
N GLN A 147 1.17 2.64 18.09
CA GLN A 147 1.64 3.80 17.34
C GLN A 147 0.65 4.16 16.23
N ILE A 148 0.19 3.15 15.48
CA ILE A 148 -0.80 3.33 14.41
C ILE A 148 -2.12 3.84 15.01
N SER A 149 -2.58 3.28 16.13
CA SER A 149 -3.81 3.72 16.80
C SER A 149 -3.74 5.17 17.28
N ALA A 150 -2.61 5.58 17.88
CA ALA A 150 -2.40 6.94 18.33
C ALA A 150 -2.38 7.94 17.16
N GLU A 151 -1.68 7.60 16.07
CA GLU A 151 -1.63 8.45 14.89
C GLU A 151 -3.01 8.58 14.22
N ILE A 152 -3.79 7.50 14.14
CA ILE A 152 -5.16 7.58 13.61
C ILE A 152 -6.06 8.50 14.46
N MET A 153 -5.89 8.50 15.78
CA MET A 153 -6.61 9.46 16.64
C MET A 153 -6.22 10.92 16.33
N LEU A 154 -4.94 11.19 16.08
CA LEU A 154 -4.48 12.52 15.68
C LEU A 154 -5.01 12.91 14.29
N MET A 155 -4.97 11.98 13.33
CA MET A 155 -5.48 12.18 11.97
C MET A 155 -6.98 12.52 11.95
N ARG A 156 -7.78 11.93 12.85
CA ARG A 156 -9.20 12.26 13.01
C ARG A 156 -9.45 13.68 13.53
N GLY A 157 -8.49 14.27 14.23
CA GLY A 157 -8.57 15.65 14.72
C GLY A 157 -8.29 16.72 13.65
N ILE A 158 -7.87 16.32 12.44
CA ILE A 158 -7.59 17.25 11.35
C ILE A 158 -8.91 17.78 10.75
N MET A 159 -9.03 19.10 10.69
CA MET A 159 -10.22 19.75 10.13
C MET A 159 -10.48 19.35 8.67
N PRO A 160 -11.74 19.15 8.26
CA PRO A 160 -12.10 18.77 6.89
C PRO A 160 -11.58 19.69 5.78
N ALA A 161 -11.32 20.97 6.11
CA ALA A 161 -10.74 21.94 5.17
C ALA A 161 -9.32 21.56 4.69
N ASN A 162 -8.60 20.72 5.44
CA ASN A 162 -7.25 20.27 5.11
C ASN A 162 -7.22 18.90 4.43
N TRP A 163 -8.39 18.37 4.07
CA TRP A 163 -8.48 17.14 3.28
C TRP A 163 -8.24 17.50 1.82
N ASN A 164 -7.20 16.90 1.24
CA ASN A 164 -6.95 17.04 -0.18
C ASN A 164 -7.88 16.09 -0.94
N THR A 165 -8.43 16.55 -2.05
CA THR A 165 -9.19 15.71 -2.96
C THR A 165 -8.29 15.23 -4.10
N PRO A 166 -8.49 13.99 -4.60
CA PRO A 166 -7.71 13.49 -5.72
C PRO A 166 -7.97 14.37 -6.95
N LEU A 167 -6.98 14.48 -7.83
CA LEU A 167 -7.18 15.12 -9.12
C LEU A 167 -8.33 14.44 -9.87
N PRO A 168 -9.21 15.20 -10.55
CA PRO A 168 -10.27 14.61 -11.36
C PRO A 168 -9.64 13.68 -12.39
N ILE A 169 -10.11 12.43 -12.42
CA ILE A 169 -9.63 11.41 -13.35
C ILE A 169 -10.09 11.83 -14.75
N SER A 170 -9.26 12.54 -15.50
CA SER A 170 -9.42 12.60 -16.95
C SER A 170 -9.11 11.20 -17.48
N LEU A 171 -10.13 10.49 -18.00
CA LEU A 171 -9.95 9.27 -18.81
C LEU A 171 -9.22 9.63 -20.12
N GLY A 172 -7.98 10.10 -20.02
CA GLY A 172 -7.02 10.14 -21.11
C GLY A 172 -6.28 8.81 -21.11
N LYS A 173 -6.29 8.16 -22.27
CA LYS A 173 -5.58 6.92 -22.61
C LYS A 173 -4.32 6.71 -21.75
N ASN A 174 -4.24 5.56 -21.08
CA ASN A 174 -3.04 5.10 -20.37
C ASN A 174 -1.86 5.01 -21.35
N GLU A 175 -1.14 6.10 -21.59
CA GLU A 175 0.19 6.03 -22.15
C GLU A 175 1.11 5.59 -21.01
N THR A 176 1.43 4.31 -21.07
CA THR A 176 2.45 3.64 -20.30
C THR A 176 3.66 4.54 -20.16
N ILE A 177 4.05 4.84 -18.93
CA ILE A 177 5.37 5.39 -18.62
C ILE A 177 6.38 4.54 -19.42
N ASN A 178 7.11 5.15 -20.35
CA ASN A 178 8.08 4.49 -21.25
C ASN A 178 9.32 4.02 -20.49
N ALA A 179 9.12 3.28 -19.39
CA ALA A 179 10.17 2.73 -18.56
C ALA A 179 9.77 1.33 -18.07
N THR A 180 10.65 0.36 -18.26
CA THR A 180 10.48 -1.01 -17.77
C THR A 180 11.56 -1.30 -16.72
N HIS A 181 11.21 -2.09 -15.70
CA HIS A 181 12.10 -2.48 -14.61
C HIS A 181 12.50 -3.95 -14.77
N ASP A 182 13.72 -4.21 -15.24
CA ASP A 182 14.24 -5.58 -15.49
C ASP A 182 14.75 -6.28 -14.21
N GLY A 183 14.29 -5.86 -13.02
CA GLY A 183 14.68 -6.45 -11.74
C GLY A 183 15.99 -5.94 -11.13
N ARG A 184 16.75 -5.08 -11.83
CA ARG A 184 17.98 -4.44 -11.30
C ARG A 184 18.06 -2.92 -11.49
N SER A 185 17.44 -2.38 -12.53
CA SER A 185 17.52 -0.95 -12.86
C SER A 185 16.36 -0.52 -13.74
N TRP A 186 15.90 0.72 -13.58
CA TRP A 186 14.95 1.37 -14.48
C TRP A 186 15.61 1.68 -15.83
N ARG A 187 15.02 1.21 -16.94
CA ARG A 187 15.46 1.56 -18.29
C ARG A 187 14.32 2.21 -19.05
N ARG A 188 14.60 3.34 -19.71
CA ARG A 188 13.65 3.95 -20.65
C ARG A 188 13.65 3.13 -21.95
N ASN A 189 12.46 2.89 -22.50
CA ASN A 189 12.37 2.29 -23.84
C ASN A 189 12.55 3.41 -24.87
N PRO A 190 13.58 3.37 -25.72
CA PRO A 190 13.79 4.40 -26.73
C PRO A 190 12.69 4.33 -27.79
N GLU A 191 12.03 5.45 -28.05
CA GLU A 191 11.12 5.57 -29.18
C GLU A 191 11.91 5.87 -30.46
N PRO A 192 11.70 5.13 -31.56
CA PRO A 192 12.33 5.42 -32.82
C PRO A 192 11.73 6.69 -33.43
N HIS A 193 12.48 7.79 -33.42
CA HIS A 193 12.16 8.97 -34.21
C HIS A 193 12.67 8.78 -35.64
N ARG A 194 11.75 8.77 -36.60
CA ARG A 194 12.11 8.94 -38.01
C ARG A 194 12.28 10.43 -38.27
N LEU A 195 13.46 10.82 -38.73
CA LEU A 195 13.70 12.16 -39.26
C LEU A 195 12.87 12.28 -40.54
N SER A 196 11.91 13.20 -40.56
CA SER A 196 11.25 13.61 -41.81
C SER A 196 12.32 14.22 -42.71
N ILE A 197 12.58 13.59 -43.83
CA ILE A 197 13.41 14.17 -44.89
C ILE A 197 12.54 15.22 -45.57
N ASP A 198 12.60 16.46 -45.08
CA ASP A 198 12.21 17.62 -45.88
C ASP A 198 13.39 17.95 -46.79
N GLY A 199 13.26 17.61 -48.07
CA GLY A 199 14.25 17.94 -49.07
C GLY A 199 13.93 17.37 -50.45
N GLU A 200 13.66 18.30 -51.38
CA GLU A 200 13.69 18.17 -52.85
C GLU A 200 12.37 17.76 -53.55
N LEU A 201 11.88 18.43 -54.59
CA LEU A 201 12.36 19.59 -55.37
C LEU A 201 11.16 20.11 -56.19
N ASN A 202 11.05 21.44 -56.33
CA ASN A 202 10.20 22.07 -57.34
C ASN A 202 10.62 21.60 -58.74
N LEU A 203 9.66 21.13 -59.56
CA LEU A 203 9.50 21.39 -61.00
C LEU A 203 8.15 20.85 -61.47
#